data_AF-A0A2R5ET21-F1
#
_entry.id   AF-A0A2R5ET21-F1
#
_cell.length_a   1.000
_cell.length_b   1.000
_cell.length_c   1.000
_cell.angle_alpha   90.00
_cell.angle_beta   90.00
_cell.angle_gamma   90.00
#
_symmetry.space_group_name_H-M   'P 1'
#
loop_
_entity.id
_entity.type
_entity.pdbx_description
1 polymer ?
#
loop_
_entity_poly.entity_id
_entity_poly.type
_entity_poly.pdbx_seq_one_letter_code
_entity_poly.pdbx_strand_id
1 'polypeptide(L)'
;MKFDLHTHHIRCGHADGNIEDYILAGIEAGLQVIGISDHSPYFYHEEDQPSPGIAMARSDFANYVDEVLRLKHKYEGRIEVLLGMESDFFPEFADDYRRAYDGVPFDYLIGSVHQVGGVSIFNRNRWNNLRQSMHVAEKTSYYDLISQSARSGMFDILGHIDAMKGYYPDFSHIPAHDAIDDCLKTIGECGVSIEINTSGSTKDVGGWYPSDEILERALHFGVGVTFGSDAHVPSRVGDEWDLVAKRLKEIGFKQWQFYRKRKPVAVPL
;
A
#
# COMPACT_ATOMS: atom_id res chain seq x y z
N MET A 1 -7.86 14.94 10.83
CA MET A 1 -6.79 15.47 9.96
C MET A 1 -6.87 14.72 8.65
N LYS A 2 -6.99 15.39 7.50
CA LYS A 2 -7.10 14.70 6.20
C LYS A 2 -5.72 14.39 5.62
N PHE A 3 -5.53 13.17 5.16
CA PHE A 3 -4.29 12.72 4.54
C PHE A 3 -4.53 11.58 3.54
N ASP A 4 -3.57 11.39 2.64
CA ASP A 4 -3.51 10.30 1.68
C ASP A 4 -2.06 9.84 1.55
N LEU A 5 -1.76 8.57 1.86
CA LEU A 5 -0.39 8.04 1.85
C LEU A 5 -0.10 7.11 0.67
N HIS A 6 -1.02 6.96 -0.28
CA HIS A 6 -0.81 6.07 -1.41
C HIS A 6 -1.18 6.77 -2.70
N THR A 7 -0.16 7.34 -3.34
CA THR A 7 -0.31 8.03 -4.62
C THR A 7 0.85 7.65 -5.54
N HIS A 8 0.54 7.53 -6.82
CA HIS A 8 1.48 7.22 -7.89
C HIS A 8 1.69 8.44 -8.79
N HIS A 9 2.50 8.29 -9.84
CA HIS A 9 2.73 9.32 -10.85
C HIS A 9 3.39 8.70 -12.09
N ILE A 10 3.56 9.50 -13.14
CA ILE A 10 4.07 9.06 -14.46
C ILE A 10 5.31 8.15 -14.47
N ARG A 11 6.16 8.14 -13.44
CA ARG A 11 7.35 7.28 -13.40
C ARG A 11 7.05 5.78 -13.31
N CYS A 12 5.90 5.36 -12.78
CA CYS A 12 5.50 3.94 -12.86
C CYS A 12 5.05 3.51 -14.25
N GLY A 13 4.85 4.45 -15.18
CA GLY A 13 4.44 4.17 -16.56
C GLY A 13 2.97 3.77 -16.74
N HIS A 14 2.16 3.79 -15.68
CA HIS A 14 0.72 3.53 -15.74
C HIS A 14 -0.14 4.47 -14.87
N ALA A 15 0.46 5.55 -14.38
CA ALA A 15 -0.24 6.68 -13.79
C ALA A 15 -0.10 7.93 -14.67
N ASP A 16 -1.08 8.81 -14.62
CA ASP A 16 -1.04 10.13 -15.24
C ASP A 16 -0.59 11.19 -14.23
N GLY A 17 -0.05 12.31 -14.73
CA GLY A 17 0.37 13.44 -13.90
C GLY A 17 1.76 13.27 -13.26
N ASN A 18 2.43 14.39 -13.04
CA ASN A 18 3.69 14.46 -12.30
C ASN A 18 3.41 14.61 -10.78
N ILE A 19 4.44 14.49 -9.94
CA ILE A 19 4.31 14.59 -8.47
C ILE A 19 3.61 15.89 -8.03
N GLU A 20 3.91 17.01 -8.67
CA GLU A 20 3.32 18.31 -8.31
C GLU A 20 1.81 18.35 -8.59
N ASP A 21 1.33 17.65 -9.63
CA ASP A 21 -0.10 17.54 -9.93
C ASP A 21 -0.87 16.85 -8.79
N TYR A 22 -0.30 15.80 -8.19
CA TYR A 22 -0.90 15.11 -7.02
C TYR A 22 -0.88 15.98 -5.77
N ILE A 23 0.20 16.73 -5.54
CA ILE A 23 0.28 17.68 -4.42
C ILE A 23 -0.80 18.76 -4.56
N LEU A 24 -0.99 19.30 -5.77
CA LEU A 24 -2.03 20.29 -6.04
C LEU A 24 -3.44 19.72 -5.85
N ALA A 25 -3.69 18.49 -6.33
CA ALA A 25 -4.94 17.79 -6.10
C ALA A 25 -5.19 17.53 -4.61
N GLY A 26 -4.16 17.18 -3.84
CA GLY A 26 -4.24 17.02 -2.38
C GLY A 26 -4.65 18.32 -1.68
N ILE A 27 -4.09 19.46 -2.11
CA ILE A 27 -4.50 20.78 -1.60
C ILE A 27 -5.96 21.07 -1.93
N GLU A 28 -6.40 20.80 -3.15
CA GLU A 28 -7.79 21.00 -3.59
C GLU A 28 -8.77 20.11 -2.81
N ALA A 29 -8.39 18.85 -2.53
CA ALA A 29 -9.13 17.91 -1.70
C ALA A 29 -9.11 18.26 -0.19
N GLY A 30 -8.39 19.31 0.20
CA GLY A 30 -8.27 19.74 1.59
C GLY A 30 -7.42 18.81 2.46
N LEU A 31 -6.51 18.05 1.85
CA LEU A 31 -5.52 17.25 2.56
C LEU A 31 -4.53 18.16 3.30
N GLN A 32 -4.18 17.76 4.51
CA GLN A 32 -3.13 18.39 5.32
C GLN A 32 -1.78 17.68 5.11
N VAL A 33 -1.82 16.40 4.74
CA VAL A 33 -0.64 15.57 4.47
C VAL A 33 -0.87 14.78 3.19
N ILE A 34 0.12 14.72 2.31
CA ILE A 34 0.11 13.84 1.14
C ILE A 34 1.40 13.05 1.10
N GLY A 35 1.29 11.76 0.89
CA GLY A 35 2.40 10.86 0.72
C GLY A 35 2.58 10.50 -0.74
N ILE A 36 3.78 10.72 -1.26
CA ILE A 36 4.17 10.31 -2.60
C ILE A 36 4.84 8.95 -2.44
N SER A 37 4.27 7.90 -3.01
CA SER A 37 4.69 6.52 -2.76
C SER A 37 4.55 5.67 -4.00
N ASP A 38 5.15 6.12 -5.10
CA ASP A 38 5.12 5.38 -6.35
C ASP A 38 5.78 3.99 -6.20
N HIS A 39 5.66 3.13 -7.21
CA HIS A 39 6.26 1.81 -7.18
C HIS A 39 7.79 1.88 -7.14
N SER A 40 8.38 1.09 -6.24
CA SER A 40 9.82 0.92 -6.17
C SER A 40 10.39 0.33 -7.45
N PRO A 41 11.61 0.72 -7.86
CA PRO A 41 12.36 -0.06 -8.84
C PRO A 41 12.52 -1.51 -8.41
N TYR A 42 12.68 -2.39 -9.40
CA TYR A 42 13.08 -3.79 -9.18
C TYR A 42 14.57 -3.87 -8.83
N PHE A 43 14.95 -3.48 -7.61
CA PHE A 43 16.36 -3.32 -7.21
C PHE A 43 17.21 -4.59 -7.37
N TYR A 44 16.59 -5.76 -7.24
CA TYR A 44 17.23 -7.07 -7.39
C TYR A 44 17.51 -7.46 -8.85
N HIS A 45 16.88 -6.78 -9.81
CA HIS A 45 16.96 -7.16 -11.21
C HIS A 45 18.24 -6.63 -11.87
N GLU A 46 18.78 -7.39 -12.83
CA GLU A 46 19.99 -7.02 -13.56
C GLU A 46 19.73 -5.82 -14.49
N GLU A 47 18.64 -5.88 -15.27
CA GLU A 47 18.16 -4.77 -16.08
C GLU A 47 17.71 -3.58 -15.22
N ASP A 48 17.99 -2.37 -15.70
CA ASP A 48 17.69 -1.13 -14.95
C ASP A 48 16.19 -0.83 -14.80
N GLN A 49 15.37 -1.27 -15.77
CA GLN A 49 13.93 -1.10 -15.76
C GLN A 49 13.23 -2.29 -16.45
N PRO A 50 13.08 -3.45 -15.77
CA PRO A 50 12.51 -4.65 -16.38
C PRO A 50 11.01 -4.55 -16.67
N SER A 51 10.31 -3.56 -16.10
CA SER A 51 8.86 -3.38 -16.26
C SER A 51 8.49 -1.89 -16.32
N PRO A 52 8.76 -1.22 -17.45
CA PRO A 52 8.58 0.23 -17.59
C PRO A 52 7.13 0.71 -17.52
N GLY A 53 6.16 -0.19 -17.65
CA GLY A 53 4.74 0.10 -17.43
C GLY A 53 4.26 -0.21 -16.01
N ILE A 54 5.16 -0.55 -15.08
CA ILE A 54 4.84 -0.87 -13.68
C ILE A 54 5.69 -0.04 -12.71
N ALA A 55 6.98 0.16 -12.98
CA ALA A 55 7.86 0.84 -12.04
C ALA A 55 8.90 1.70 -12.76
N MET A 56 9.39 2.70 -12.03
CA MET A 56 10.49 3.55 -12.48
C MET A 56 11.79 2.75 -12.62
N ALA A 57 12.70 3.26 -13.45
CA ALA A 57 14.05 2.70 -13.56
C ALA A 57 14.83 2.85 -12.24
N ARG A 58 15.70 1.90 -11.92
CA ARG A 58 16.58 2.00 -10.73
C ARG A 58 17.47 3.24 -10.81
N SER A 59 17.94 3.61 -12.00
CA SER A 59 18.70 4.84 -12.25
C SER A 59 17.91 6.13 -11.99
N ASP A 60 16.57 6.12 -12.02
CA ASP A 60 15.73 7.30 -11.78
C ASP A 60 15.31 7.46 -10.31
N PHE A 61 15.59 6.46 -9.46
CA PHE A 61 15.21 6.47 -8.04
C PHE A 61 15.77 7.67 -7.28
N ALA A 62 17.03 8.06 -7.54
CA ALA A 62 17.63 9.24 -6.92
C ALA A 62 16.91 10.54 -7.32
N ASN A 63 16.51 10.65 -8.60
CA ASN A 63 15.77 11.82 -9.09
C ASN A 63 14.37 11.90 -8.47
N TYR A 64 13.71 10.76 -8.28
CA TYR A 64 12.45 10.69 -7.55
C TYR A 64 12.61 11.23 -6.12
N VAL A 65 13.60 10.74 -5.38
CA VAL A 65 13.87 11.20 -4.01
C VAL A 65 14.15 12.70 -3.97
N ASP A 66 15.06 13.18 -4.81
CA ASP A 66 15.44 14.61 -4.86
C ASP A 66 14.24 15.50 -5.22
N GLU A 67 13.40 15.06 -6.15
CA GLU A 67 12.21 15.82 -6.53
C GLU A 67 11.18 15.90 -5.40
N VAL A 68 10.88 14.79 -4.73
CA VAL A 68 9.95 14.80 -3.59
C VAL A 68 10.49 15.69 -2.46
N LEU A 69 11.78 15.62 -2.14
CA LEU A 69 12.39 16.47 -1.11
C LEU A 69 12.32 17.96 -1.48
N ARG A 70 12.57 18.29 -2.75
CA ARG A 70 12.42 19.66 -3.26
C ARG A 70 10.96 20.15 -3.14
N LEU A 71 10.00 19.31 -3.52
CA LEU A 71 8.57 19.64 -3.45
C LEU A 71 8.08 19.75 -2.01
N LYS A 72 8.57 18.90 -1.10
CA LYS A 72 8.34 19.00 0.34
C LYS A 72 8.71 20.37 0.89
N HIS A 73 9.86 20.91 0.51
CA HIS A 73 10.25 22.27 0.88
C HIS A 73 9.39 23.34 0.18
N LYS A 74 9.12 23.19 -1.12
CA LYS A 74 8.32 24.16 -1.91
C LYS A 74 6.91 24.38 -1.35
N TYR A 75 6.28 23.34 -0.80
CA TYR A 75 4.90 23.35 -0.33
C TYR A 75 4.75 23.47 1.19
N GLU A 76 5.84 23.73 1.92
CA GLU A 76 5.81 23.94 3.36
C GLU A 76 4.79 25.03 3.76
N GLY A 77 4.00 24.75 4.79
CA GLY A 77 2.91 25.62 5.25
C GLY A 77 1.63 25.56 4.40
N ARG A 78 1.61 24.86 3.27
CA ARG A 78 0.40 24.62 2.45
C ARG A 78 -0.13 23.19 2.60
N ILE A 79 0.75 22.21 2.47
CA ILE A 79 0.47 20.78 2.67
C ILE A 79 1.77 20.09 3.07
N GLU A 80 1.72 19.14 3.99
CA GLU A 80 2.89 18.34 4.35
C GLU A 80 3.08 17.24 3.31
N VAL A 81 4.11 17.36 2.48
CA VAL A 81 4.49 16.31 1.52
C VAL A 81 5.42 15.32 2.21
N LEU A 82 5.12 14.03 2.10
CA LEU A 82 5.92 12.95 2.66
C LEU A 82 6.61 12.16 1.57
N LEU A 83 7.88 11.81 1.81
CA LEU A 83 8.63 10.88 0.96
C LEU A 83 8.28 9.45 1.38
N GLY A 84 7.45 8.81 0.57
CA GLY A 84 7.06 7.41 0.69
C GLY A 84 7.68 6.56 -0.42
N MET A 85 7.31 5.28 -0.45
CA MET A 85 7.52 4.37 -1.57
C MET A 85 6.58 3.17 -1.36
N GLU A 86 5.93 2.71 -2.42
CA GLU A 86 5.30 1.38 -2.41
C GLU A 86 6.31 0.36 -2.93
N SER A 87 6.74 -0.52 -2.03
CA SER A 87 7.74 -1.54 -2.30
C SER A 87 7.08 -2.90 -2.35
N ASP A 88 7.30 -3.62 -3.43
CA ASP A 88 7.02 -5.04 -3.46
C ASP A 88 7.88 -5.78 -2.43
N PHE A 89 7.28 -6.76 -1.75
CA PHE A 89 7.99 -7.66 -0.87
C PHE A 89 8.35 -8.97 -1.59
N PHE A 90 9.64 -9.14 -1.84
CA PHE A 90 10.23 -10.39 -2.32
C PHE A 90 11.11 -10.97 -1.20
N PRO A 91 10.67 -12.03 -0.49
CA PRO A 91 11.42 -12.60 0.64
C PRO A 91 12.89 -12.90 0.30
N GLU A 92 13.14 -13.46 -0.88
CA GLU A 92 14.45 -13.84 -1.38
C GLU A 92 15.37 -12.66 -1.72
N PHE A 93 14.81 -11.47 -1.95
CA PHE A 93 15.54 -10.26 -2.33
C PHE A 93 15.41 -9.14 -1.29
N ALA A 94 14.90 -9.43 -0.10
CA ALA A 94 14.68 -8.42 0.94
C ALA A 94 15.95 -7.59 1.26
N ASP A 95 17.13 -8.21 1.20
CA ASP A 95 18.39 -7.52 1.46
C ASP A 95 18.81 -6.56 0.34
N ASP A 96 18.43 -6.82 -0.93
CA ASP A 96 18.66 -5.89 -2.04
C ASP A 96 17.87 -4.59 -1.83
N TYR A 97 16.61 -4.71 -1.42
CA TYR A 97 15.75 -3.57 -1.09
C TYR A 97 16.25 -2.82 0.15
N ARG A 98 16.66 -3.54 1.21
CA ARG A 98 17.27 -2.89 2.40
C ARG A 98 18.50 -2.06 2.03
N ARG A 99 19.38 -2.59 1.17
CA ARG A 99 20.55 -1.85 0.68
C ARG A 99 20.16 -0.64 -0.17
N ALA A 100 19.17 -0.78 -1.03
CA ALA A 100 18.70 0.31 -1.88
C ALA A 100 18.07 1.46 -1.07
N TYR A 101 17.43 1.15 0.06
CA TYR A 101 16.81 2.14 0.93
C TYR A 101 17.74 2.69 2.01
N ASP A 102 18.94 2.14 2.18
CA ASP A 102 19.88 2.60 3.19
C ASP A 102 20.27 4.07 2.96
N GLY A 103 20.19 4.87 4.02
CA GLY A 103 20.47 6.31 3.98
C GLY A 103 19.39 7.18 3.31
N VAL A 104 18.34 6.61 2.71
CA VAL A 104 17.24 7.41 2.13
C VAL A 104 16.32 7.91 3.25
N PRO A 105 16.01 9.22 3.33
CA PRO A 105 15.27 9.80 4.45
C PRO A 105 13.76 9.62 4.30
N PHE A 106 13.30 8.38 4.11
CA PHE A 106 11.88 8.06 3.98
C PHE A 106 11.07 8.48 5.21
N ASP A 107 9.90 9.06 4.94
CA ASP A 107 8.87 9.25 5.95
C ASP A 107 8.14 7.94 6.24
N TYR A 108 7.91 7.11 5.21
CA TYR A 108 7.37 5.76 5.34
C TYR A 108 7.69 4.86 4.15
N LEU A 109 7.50 3.54 4.30
CA LEU A 109 7.45 2.58 3.20
C LEU A 109 6.18 1.72 3.32
N ILE A 110 5.47 1.56 2.21
CA ILE A 110 4.39 0.58 2.05
C ILE A 110 5.01 -0.72 1.54
N GLY A 111 4.68 -1.83 2.18
CA GLY A 111 5.02 -3.18 1.73
C GLY A 111 3.83 -3.85 1.08
N SER A 112 3.93 -4.18 -0.20
CA SER A 112 2.86 -4.79 -0.98
C SER A 112 3.25 -6.18 -1.47
N VAL A 113 2.28 -7.08 -1.57
CA VAL A 113 2.47 -8.42 -2.15
C VAL A 113 1.72 -8.47 -3.47
N HIS A 114 2.39 -8.17 -4.58
CA HIS A 114 1.76 -8.24 -5.91
C HIS A 114 1.92 -9.59 -6.60
N GLN A 115 2.75 -10.49 -6.05
CA GLN A 115 3.00 -11.81 -6.61
C GLN A 115 2.95 -12.89 -5.54
N VAL A 116 2.34 -14.02 -5.90
CA VAL A 116 2.35 -15.25 -5.10
C VAL A 116 2.63 -16.40 -6.04
N GLY A 117 3.63 -17.23 -5.71
CA GLY A 117 4.04 -18.35 -6.56
C GLY A 117 4.54 -17.94 -7.95
N GLY A 118 5.14 -16.75 -8.08
CA GLY A 118 5.62 -16.21 -9.36
C GLY A 118 4.52 -15.73 -10.31
N VAL A 119 3.27 -15.63 -9.83
CA VAL A 119 2.13 -15.14 -10.61
C VAL A 119 1.57 -13.90 -9.94
N SER A 120 1.23 -12.88 -10.72
CA SER A 120 0.58 -11.67 -10.22
C SER A 120 -0.76 -11.99 -9.53
N ILE A 121 -1.07 -11.29 -8.44
CA ILE A 121 -2.39 -11.36 -7.78
C ILE A 121 -3.52 -10.78 -8.64
N PHE A 122 -3.17 -9.93 -9.62
CA PHE A 122 -4.10 -9.29 -10.54
C PHE A 122 -4.22 -10.03 -11.89
N ASN A 123 -3.56 -11.19 -12.05
CA ASN A 123 -3.74 -12.02 -13.24
C ASN A 123 -5.17 -12.61 -13.25
N ARG A 124 -6.01 -12.15 -14.18
CA ARG A 124 -7.40 -12.63 -14.35
C ARG A 124 -7.53 -14.13 -14.55
N ASN A 125 -6.47 -14.79 -15.03
CA ASN A 125 -6.44 -16.24 -15.25
C ASN A 125 -5.85 -17.03 -14.07
N ARG A 126 -5.44 -16.39 -12.98
CA ARG A 126 -4.78 -17.03 -11.82
C ARG A 126 -5.58 -18.21 -11.26
N TRP A 127 -6.91 -18.06 -11.21
CA TRP A 127 -7.80 -19.02 -10.59
C TRP A 127 -8.29 -20.11 -11.56
N ASN A 128 -7.96 -20.00 -12.84
CA ASN A 128 -8.43 -20.94 -13.85
C ASN A 128 -7.88 -22.34 -13.61
N ASN A 129 -8.75 -23.35 -13.69
CA ASN A 129 -8.42 -24.77 -13.56
C ASN A 129 -7.84 -25.17 -12.19
N LEU A 130 -7.98 -24.35 -11.15
CA LEU A 130 -7.62 -24.72 -9.79
C LEU A 130 -8.72 -25.55 -9.13
N ARG A 131 -8.32 -26.53 -8.32
CA ARG A 131 -9.22 -27.27 -7.42
C ARG A 131 -9.43 -26.46 -6.14
N GLN A 132 -10.54 -26.64 -5.44
CA GLN A 132 -10.83 -25.91 -4.19
C GLN A 132 -9.70 -25.97 -3.14
N SER A 133 -9.01 -27.11 -2.99
CA SER A 133 -7.86 -27.23 -2.09
C SER A 133 -6.70 -26.31 -2.47
N MET A 134 -6.50 -26.08 -3.77
CA MET A 134 -5.50 -25.14 -4.27
C MET A 134 -5.91 -23.69 -3.98
N HIS A 135 -7.21 -23.37 -4.02
CA HIS A 135 -7.67 -22.03 -3.68
C HIS A 135 -7.32 -21.65 -2.23
N VAL A 136 -7.53 -22.59 -1.29
CA VAL A 136 -7.16 -22.40 0.12
C VAL A 136 -5.65 -22.27 0.28
N ALA A 137 -4.87 -23.09 -0.42
CA ALA A 137 -3.40 -23.03 -0.39
C ALA A 137 -2.86 -21.69 -0.93
N GLU A 138 -3.43 -21.18 -2.03
CA GLU A 138 -3.07 -19.88 -2.62
C GLU A 138 -3.37 -18.72 -1.67
N LYS A 139 -4.58 -18.69 -1.10
CA LYS A 139 -4.96 -17.67 -0.10
C LYS A 139 -4.09 -17.75 1.15
N THR A 140 -3.78 -18.95 1.63
CA THR A 140 -2.89 -19.15 2.79
C THR A 140 -1.48 -18.64 2.49
N SER A 141 -0.94 -18.94 1.29
CA SER A 141 0.38 -18.48 0.87
C SER A 141 0.46 -16.96 0.75
N TYR A 142 -0.62 -16.32 0.30
CA TYR A 142 -0.71 -14.87 0.24
C TYR A 142 -0.63 -14.21 1.62
N TYR A 143 -1.42 -14.70 2.59
CA TYR A 143 -1.38 -14.18 3.96
C TYR A 143 -0.08 -14.53 4.70
N ASP A 144 0.57 -15.65 4.37
CA ASP A 144 1.91 -15.94 4.89
C ASP A 144 2.95 -14.95 4.35
N LEU A 145 2.91 -14.60 3.06
CA LEU A 145 3.80 -13.57 2.48
C LEU A 145 3.57 -12.19 3.10
N ILE A 146 2.32 -11.81 3.38
CA ILE A 146 2.00 -10.57 4.13
C ILE A 146 2.55 -10.65 5.56
N SER A 147 2.45 -11.80 6.22
CA SER A 147 3.03 -12.00 7.55
C SER A 147 4.57 -11.90 7.53
N GLN A 148 5.20 -12.45 6.51
CA GLN A 148 6.64 -12.33 6.29
C GLN A 148 7.05 -10.88 6.01
N SER A 149 6.27 -10.13 5.24
CA SER A 149 6.53 -8.71 4.97
C SER A 149 6.46 -7.88 6.25
N ALA A 150 5.48 -8.15 7.14
CA ALA A 150 5.40 -7.53 8.47
C ALA A 150 6.65 -7.82 9.32
N ARG A 151 7.06 -9.10 9.38
CA ARG A 151 8.21 -9.56 10.18
C ARG A 151 9.56 -9.10 9.63
N SER A 152 9.61 -8.66 8.38
CA SER A 152 10.85 -8.20 7.73
C SER A 152 11.47 -6.97 8.39
N GLY A 153 10.65 -6.17 9.10
CA GLY A 153 11.05 -4.86 9.65
C GLY A 153 11.30 -3.78 8.60
N MET A 154 11.02 -4.05 7.31
CA MET A 154 11.27 -3.10 6.22
C MET A 154 10.13 -2.11 6.02
N PHE A 155 8.90 -2.44 6.40
CA PHE A 155 7.72 -1.65 6.05
C PHE A 155 7.06 -1.04 7.29
N ASP A 156 6.44 0.11 7.10
CA ASP A 156 5.65 0.78 8.14
C ASP A 156 4.15 0.53 7.97
N ILE A 157 3.73 0.30 6.71
CA ILE A 157 2.36 0.07 6.27
C ILE A 157 2.36 -1.16 5.36
N LEU A 158 1.38 -2.04 5.50
CA LEU A 158 1.13 -3.11 4.53
C LEU A 158 -0.02 -2.70 3.60
N GLY A 159 0.28 -2.68 2.30
CA GLY A 159 -0.65 -2.27 1.25
C GLY A 159 -1.74 -3.31 1.02
N HIS A 160 -2.96 -2.83 0.76
CA HIS A 160 -4.11 -3.57 0.22
C HIS A 160 -4.12 -5.09 0.47
N ILE A 161 -4.12 -5.50 1.75
CA ILE A 161 -3.80 -6.87 2.22
C ILE A 161 -4.78 -7.99 1.80
N ASP A 162 -5.87 -7.67 1.10
CA ASP A 162 -6.78 -8.63 0.48
C ASP A 162 -6.98 -8.39 -1.03
N ALA A 163 -6.06 -7.67 -1.68
CA ALA A 163 -6.11 -7.24 -3.08
C ALA A 163 -6.25 -8.38 -4.10
N MET A 164 -5.95 -9.62 -3.71
CA MET A 164 -6.17 -10.79 -4.56
C MET A 164 -7.66 -10.99 -4.92
N LYS A 165 -8.60 -10.33 -4.23
CA LYS A 165 -10.01 -10.27 -4.64
C LYS A 165 -10.29 -9.34 -5.83
N GLY A 166 -9.36 -8.46 -6.20
CA GLY A 166 -9.59 -7.36 -7.15
C GLY A 166 -10.25 -7.76 -8.46
N TYR A 167 -9.73 -8.80 -9.13
CA TYR A 167 -10.34 -9.38 -10.35
C TYR A 167 -10.95 -10.78 -10.12
N TYR A 168 -11.14 -11.16 -8.86
CA TYR A 168 -11.76 -12.41 -8.45
C TYR A 168 -12.49 -12.24 -7.10
N PRO A 169 -13.70 -11.65 -7.09
CA PRO A 169 -14.41 -11.32 -5.85
C PRO A 169 -14.65 -12.53 -4.92
N ASP A 170 -14.80 -13.72 -5.50
CA ASP A 170 -14.94 -15.01 -4.80
C ASP A 170 -13.74 -15.35 -3.89
N PHE A 171 -12.59 -14.67 -4.04
CA PHE A 171 -11.46 -14.77 -3.10
C PHE A 171 -11.90 -14.58 -1.64
N SER A 172 -12.84 -13.67 -1.41
CA SER A 172 -13.38 -13.36 -0.09
C SER A 172 -14.00 -14.60 0.57
N HIS A 173 -14.63 -15.48 -0.22
CA HIS A 173 -15.33 -16.67 0.24
C HIS A 173 -14.44 -17.92 0.38
N ILE A 174 -13.16 -17.86 -0.01
CA ILE A 174 -12.23 -18.97 0.20
C ILE A 174 -11.99 -19.16 1.72
N PRO A 175 -12.25 -20.36 2.28
CA PRO A 175 -12.22 -20.58 3.73
C PRO A 175 -10.79 -20.73 4.24
N ALA A 176 -10.14 -19.60 4.56
CA ALA A 176 -8.79 -19.53 5.13
C ALA A 176 -8.76 -18.58 6.33
N HIS A 177 -9.77 -18.68 7.21
CA HIS A 177 -9.92 -17.75 8.34
C HIS A 177 -8.71 -17.76 9.27
N ASP A 178 -8.19 -18.94 9.65
CA ASP A 178 -7.03 -19.05 10.53
C ASP A 178 -5.79 -18.32 9.96
N ALA A 179 -5.53 -18.45 8.65
CA ALA A 179 -4.41 -17.77 8.00
C ALA A 179 -4.54 -16.23 8.03
N ILE A 180 -5.76 -15.72 7.92
CA ILE A 180 -6.04 -14.28 8.06
C ILE A 180 -5.83 -13.83 9.51
N ASP A 181 -6.30 -14.59 10.50
CA ASP A 181 -6.15 -14.25 11.92
C ASP A 181 -4.68 -14.27 12.33
N ASP A 182 -3.94 -15.30 11.94
CA ASP A 182 -2.50 -15.41 12.20
C ASP A 182 -1.72 -14.26 11.55
N CYS A 183 -2.12 -13.86 10.35
CA CYS A 183 -1.54 -12.70 9.67
C CYS A 183 -1.82 -11.40 10.42
N LEU A 184 -3.09 -11.10 10.75
CA LEU A 184 -3.46 -9.88 11.47
C LEU A 184 -2.83 -9.82 12.86
N LYS A 185 -2.77 -10.96 13.56
CA LYS A 185 -2.05 -11.08 14.83
C LYS A 185 -0.56 -10.76 14.66
N THR A 186 0.09 -11.33 13.65
CA THR A 186 1.49 -11.02 13.33
C THR A 186 1.69 -9.52 13.07
N ILE A 187 0.82 -8.90 12.28
CA ILE A 187 0.88 -7.46 11.98
C ILE A 187 0.77 -6.63 13.28
N GLY A 188 -0.18 -6.98 14.15
CA GLY A 188 -0.37 -6.33 15.44
C GLY A 188 0.86 -6.47 16.36
N GLU A 189 1.46 -7.66 16.41
CA GLU A 189 2.68 -7.93 17.19
C GLU A 189 3.91 -7.17 16.64
N CYS A 190 4.00 -6.99 15.31
CA CYS A 190 5.07 -6.21 14.68
C CYS A 190 4.87 -4.69 14.80
N GLY A 191 3.65 -4.23 15.15
CA GLY A 191 3.34 -2.80 15.28
C GLY A 191 3.30 -2.04 13.93
N VAL A 192 3.02 -2.76 12.83
CA VAL A 192 2.90 -2.20 11.47
C VAL A 192 1.43 -1.84 11.20
N SER A 193 1.17 -0.83 10.37
CA SER A 193 -0.21 -0.52 9.94
C SER A 193 -0.67 -1.42 8.80
N ILE A 194 -1.98 -1.52 8.62
CA ILE A 194 -2.58 -1.85 7.31
C ILE A 194 -3.21 -0.61 6.70
N GLU A 195 -3.15 -0.53 5.37
CA GLU A 195 -3.83 0.49 4.61
C GLU A 195 -5.31 0.17 4.39
N ILE A 196 -6.17 1.19 4.48
CA ILE A 196 -7.47 1.19 3.82
C ILE A 196 -7.29 1.87 2.46
N ASN A 197 -7.34 1.04 1.43
CA ASN A 197 -7.08 1.38 0.04
C ASN A 197 -8.39 1.45 -0.75
N THR A 198 -8.69 2.59 -1.36
CA THR A 198 -9.95 2.80 -2.09
C THR A 198 -9.89 2.41 -3.57
N SER A 199 -8.74 1.93 -4.07
CA SER A 199 -8.59 1.47 -5.47
C SER A 199 -9.37 0.20 -5.79
N GLY A 200 -9.86 -0.55 -4.79
CA GLY A 200 -10.78 -1.67 -4.99
C GLY A 200 -12.03 -1.29 -5.81
N SER A 201 -12.48 -0.04 -5.70
CA SER A 201 -13.59 0.55 -6.44
C SER A 201 -13.38 0.56 -7.96
N THR A 202 -12.11 0.53 -8.41
CA THR A 202 -11.72 0.51 -9.82
C THR A 202 -11.56 -0.91 -10.40
N LYS A 203 -11.76 -1.93 -9.56
CA LYS A 203 -11.61 -3.35 -9.91
C LYS A 203 -12.97 -4.05 -9.87
N ASP A 204 -13.00 -5.32 -10.29
CA ASP A 204 -14.25 -6.10 -10.38
C ASP A 204 -14.90 -6.33 -9.00
N VAL A 205 -14.11 -6.30 -7.91
CA VAL A 205 -14.61 -6.44 -6.53
C VAL A 205 -15.42 -5.23 -6.04
N GLY A 206 -15.08 -4.02 -6.49
CA GLY A 206 -15.63 -2.78 -5.92
C GLY A 206 -15.22 -2.55 -4.45
N GLY A 207 -15.66 -1.45 -3.86
CA GLY A 207 -15.38 -1.12 -2.46
C GLY A 207 -13.88 -0.93 -2.17
N TRP A 208 -13.40 -1.39 -1.02
CA TRP A 208 -12.06 -1.11 -0.52
C TRP A 208 -11.26 -2.38 -0.21
N TYR A 209 -9.95 -2.21 -0.08
CA TYR A 209 -9.06 -3.16 0.57
C TYR A 209 -8.66 -2.63 1.96
N PRO A 210 -8.70 -3.43 3.03
CA PRO A 210 -9.40 -4.69 3.13
C PRO A 210 -10.90 -4.56 3.35
N SER A 211 -11.60 -5.69 3.28
CA SER A 211 -13.04 -5.78 3.62
C SER A 211 -13.34 -5.45 5.09
N ASP A 212 -14.58 -5.06 5.39
CA ASP A 212 -15.06 -4.80 6.76
C ASP A 212 -14.79 -5.98 7.72
N GLU A 213 -14.97 -7.24 7.27
CA GLU A 213 -14.68 -8.43 8.09
C GLU A 213 -13.21 -8.46 8.55
N ILE A 214 -12.29 -8.13 7.64
CA ILE A 214 -10.86 -8.08 7.96
C ILE A 214 -10.56 -6.87 8.86
N LEU A 215 -11.22 -5.73 8.66
CA LEU A 215 -11.05 -4.55 9.50
C LEU A 215 -11.53 -4.77 10.94
N GLU A 216 -12.65 -5.46 11.14
CA GLU A 216 -13.14 -5.86 12.47
C GLU A 216 -12.14 -6.76 13.20
N ARG A 217 -11.56 -7.73 12.48
CA ARG A 217 -10.52 -8.63 13.01
C ARG A 217 -9.21 -7.89 13.26
N ALA A 218 -8.84 -6.96 12.39
CA ALA A 218 -7.66 -6.11 12.56
C ALA A 218 -7.78 -5.27 13.83
N LEU A 219 -8.96 -4.70 14.10
CA LEU A 219 -9.24 -3.99 15.35
C LEU A 219 -9.09 -4.93 16.56
N HIS A 220 -9.62 -6.15 16.48
CA HIS A 220 -9.50 -7.16 17.55
C HIS A 220 -8.04 -7.47 17.90
N PHE A 221 -7.17 -7.62 16.91
CA PHE A 221 -5.73 -7.89 17.11
C PHE A 221 -4.89 -6.64 17.36
N GLY A 222 -5.52 -5.45 17.48
CA GLY A 222 -4.81 -4.20 17.78
C GLY A 222 -3.96 -3.67 16.63
N VAL A 223 -4.29 -4.02 15.38
CA VAL A 223 -3.61 -3.54 14.18
C VAL A 223 -3.92 -2.06 13.96
N GLY A 224 -2.87 -1.26 13.72
CA GLY A 224 -3.02 0.14 13.33
C GLY A 224 -3.52 0.27 11.89
N VAL A 225 -4.23 1.36 11.61
CA VAL A 225 -4.79 1.61 10.27
C VAL A 225 -4.34 2.95 9.71
N THR A 226 -4.18 3.01 8.38
CA THR A 226 -3.91 4.23 7.61
C THR A 226 -4.86 4.32 6.41
N PHE A 227 -4.78 5.39 5.63
CA PHE A 227 -5.57 5.62 4.42
C PHE A 227 -4.65 5.88 3.22
N GLY A 228 -5.03 5.28 2.09
CA GLY A 228 -4.43 5.51 0.78
C GLY A 228 -5.48 5.42 -0.32
N SER A 229 -5.45 6.34 -1.29
CA SER A 229 -6.35 6.25 -2.45
C SER A 229 -5.85 5.31 -3.55
N ASP A 230 -4.53 5.09 -3.56
CA ASP A 230 -3.81 4.40 -4.64
C ASP A 230 -4.18 5.06 -5.97
N ALA A 231 -4.08 6.39 -5.93
CA ALA A 231 -4.39 7.26 -7.05
C ALA A 231 -3.32 7.13 -8.12
N HIS A 232 -3.77 6.71 -9.29
CA HIS A 232 -3.01 6.70 -10.55
C HIS A 232 -3.42 7.85 -11.49
N VAL A 233 -4.34 8.70 -11.04
CA VAL A 233 -4.67 9.98 -11.68
C VAL A 233 -4.92 11.01 -10.57
N PRO A 234 -4.54 12.30 -10.74
CA PRO A 234 -4.68 13.30 -9.69
C PRO A 234 -6.12 13.46 -9.15
N SER A 235 -7.14 13.26 -9.99
CA SER A 235 -8.55 13.38 -9.60
C SER A 235 -9.03 12.34 -8.58
N ARG A 236 -8.23 11.30 -8.29
CA ARG A 236 -8.53 10.28 -7.28
C ARG A 236 -7.84 10.51 -5.94
N VAL A 237 -7.02 11.56 -5.81
CA VAL A 237 -6.37 11.87 -4.52
C VAL A 237 -7.43 12.10 -3.44
N GLY A 238 -7.35 11.35 -2.34
CA GLY A 238 -8.33 11.42 -1.26
C GLY A 238 -9.69 10.77 -1.58
N ASP A 239 -9.79 9.91 -2.61
CA ASP A 239 -11.04 9.26 -3.02
C ASP A 239 -11.74 8.60 -1.82
N GLU A 240 -13.02 8.91 -1.64
CA GLU A 240 -13.87 8.34 -0.57
C GLU A 240 -13.36 8.50 0.87
N TRP A 241 -12.43 9.43 1.14
CA TRP A 241 -11.82 9.63 2.45
C TRP A 241 -12.85 9.78 3.59
N ASP A 242 -13.90 10.58 3.39
CA ASP A 242 -14.93 10.80 4.41
C ASP A 242 -15.78 9.54 4.68
N LEU A 243 -15.98 8.69 3.66
CA LEU A 243 -16.68 7.41 3.81
C LEU A 243 -15.83 6.42 4.58
N VAL A 244 -14.53 6.32 4.26
CA VAL A 244 -13.58 5.48 5.00
C VAL A 244 -13.52 5.90 6.46
N ALA A 245 -13.33 7.20 6.73
CA ALA A 245 -13.27 7.72 8.10
C ALA A 245 -14.53 7.37 8.89
N LYS A 246 -15.71 7.53 8.27
CA LYS A 246 -16.99 7.16 8.88
C LYS A 246 -17.07 5.66 9.17
N ARG A 247 -16.73 4.80 8.21
CA ARG A 247 -16.79 3.34 8.37
C ARG A 247 -15.84 2.84 9.46
N LEU A 248 -14.62 3.37 9.52
CA LEU A 248 -13.67 3.02 10.58
C LEU A 248 -14.21 3.36 11.97
N LYS A 249 -14.91 4.49 12.14
CA LYS A 249 -15.60 4.83 13.40
C LYS A 249 -16.73 3.87 13.72
N GLU A 250 -17.50 3.46 12.73
CA GLU A 250 -18.60 2.49 12.89
C GLU A 250 -18.08 1.12 13.34
N ILE A 251 -16.94 0.67 12.80
CA ILE A 251 -16.26 -0.57 13.22
C ILE A 251 -15.70 -0.45 14.65
N GLY A 252 -15.26 0.75 15.06
CA GLY A 252 -14.80 1.03 16.41
C GLY A 252 -13.37 1.55 16.52
N PHE A 253 -12.71 1.84 15.39
CA PHE A 253 -11.44 2.55 15.39
C PHE A 253 -11.64 3.98 15.92
N LYS A 254 -10.71 4.43 16.77
CA LYS A 254 -10.73 5.78 17.37
C LYS A 254 -9.74 6.74 16.70
N GLN A 255 -8.72 6.16 16.09
CA GLN A 255 -7.62 6.85 15.46
C GLN A 255 -7.12 6.02 14.28
N TRP A 256 -6.49 6.70 13.35
CA TRP A 256 -5.64 6.15 12.30
C TRP A 256 -4.32 6.90 12.34
N GLN A 257 -3.34 6.42 11.60
CA GLN A 257 -1.99 6.96 11.67
C GLN A 257 -1.44 7.28 10.30
N PHE A 258 -0.74 8.41 10.23
CA PHE A 258 0.23 8.66 9.17
C PHE A 258 1.64 8.53 9.74
N TYR A 259 2.66 8.84 8.95
CA TYR A 259 4.05 8.58 9.34
C TYR A 259 4.95 9.78 9.09
N ARG A 260 5.97 9.92 9.95
CA ARG A 260 7.08 10.84 9.78
C ARG A 260 8.35 10.12 10.16
N LYS A 261 9.38 10.19 9.32
CA LYS A 261 10.68 9.54 9.58
C LYS A 261 10.52 8.11 10.14
N ARG A 262 9.68 7.28 9.51
CA ARG A 262 9.44 5.88 9.89
C ARG A 262 8.80 5.70 11.28
N LYS A 263 8.11 6.73 11.78
CA LYS A 263 7.40 6.71 13.07
C LYS A 263 5.93 7.06 12.87
N PRO A 264 5.00 6.26 13.44
CA PRO A 264 3.59 6.55 13.34
C PRO A 264 3.23 7.81 14.11
N VAL A 265 2.31 8.58 13.55
CA VAL A 265 1.67 9.74 14.16
C VAL A 265 0.17 9.48 14.14
N ALA A 266 -0.34 9.06 15.30
CA ALA A 266 -1.77 8.79 15.45
C ALA A 266 -2.57 10.10 15.50
N VAL A 267 -3.67 10.14 14.75
CA VAL A 267 -4.62 11.26 14.74
C VAL A 267 -6.04 10.75 14.89
N PRO A 268 -6.94 11.51 15.53
CA PRO A 268 -8.34 11.13 15.64
C PRO A 268 -8.98 10.93 14.26
N LEU A 269 -9.83 9.92 14.16
CA LEU A 269 -10.75 9.74 13.03
C LEU A 269 -11.82 10.84 13.04
#